data_AF-A0A143X7P1-F1
#
_entry.id   AF-A0A143X7P1-F1
#
_cell.length_a   1.000
_cell.length_b   1.000
_cell.length_c   1.000
_cell.angle_alpha   90.00
_cell.angle_beta   90.00
_cell.angle_gamma   90.00
#
_symmetry.space_group_name_H-M   'P 1'
#
loop_
_entity.id
_entity.type
_entity.pdbx_description
1 polymer ?
#
loop_
_entity_poly.entity_id
_entity_poly.type
_entity_poly.pdbx_seq_one_letter_code
_entity_poly.pdbx_strand_id
1 'polypeptide(L)'
;MRLHAEWDTYRRRTAEQREAEKARAAEKLVTNLLPVIDDFERTIDYAANNGEAGLLDGVKAVHSKLVNTLTSGGVEVIDPKGDAFDALEAQAVATVDDASVPDETVAEVYQKGYKMGAKVLRPAMVTVTTGGPKREKKPDQEQEQVPSV
;
A
#
# COMPACT_ATOMS: atom_id res chain seq x y z
N MET A 1 9.74 2.51 46.75
CA MET A 1 8.73 2.60 45.68
C MET A 1 9.26 3.18 44.36
N ARG A 2 10.26 4.10 44.34
CA ARG A 2 10.84 4.62 43.08
C ARG A 2 11.54 3.56 42.20
N LEU A 3 12.35 2.70 42.80
CA LEU A 3 13.07 1.65 42.07
C LEU A 3 12.15 0.67 41.33
N HIS A 4 11.00 0.31 41.93
CA HIS A 4 9.99 -0.52 41.27
C HIS A 4 9.34 0.20 40.08
N ALA A 5 9.00 1.49 40.24
CA ALA A 5 8.42 2.28 39.15
C ALA A 5 9.42 2.52 38.00
N GLU A 6 10.70 2.75 38.30
CA GLU A 6 11.77 2.84 37.29
C GLU A 6 11.98 1.51 36.57
N TRP A 7 11.93 0.39 37.29
CA TRP A 7 12.02 -0.95 36.72
C TRP A 7 10.85 -1.27 35.78
N ASP A 8 9.62 -0.98 36.19
CA ASP A 8 8.43 -1.21 35.36
C ASP A 8 8.44 -0.35 34.09
N THR A 9 8.88 0.91 34.21
CA THR A 9 9.03 1.82 33.08
C THR A 9 10.09 1.31 32.11
N TYR A 10 11.25 0.87 32.62
CA TYR A 10 12.31 0.26 31.83
C TYR A 10 11.81 -0.98 31.09
N ARG A 11 11.15 -1.91 31.80
CA ARG A 11 10.62 -3.15 31.21
C ARG A 11 9.63 -2.86 30.08
N ARG A 12 8.69 -1.92 30.29
CA ARG A 12 7.73 -1.52 29.26
C ARG A 12 8.44 -0.94 28.03
N ARG A 13 9.36 0.00 28.25
CA ARG A 13 10.14 0.62 27.17
C ARG A 13 10.95 -0.40 26.37
N THR A 14 11.59 -1.35 27.05
CA THR A 14 12.37 -2.40 26.37
C THR A 14 11.47 -3.33 25.55
N ALA A 15 10.27 -3.65 26.04
CA ALA A 15 9.30 -4.43 25.26
C ALA A 15 8.85 -3.68 24.00
N GLU A 16 8.49 -2.40 24.13
CA GLU A 16 8.10 -1.53 23.00
C GLU A 16 9.22 -1.42 21.96
N GLN A 17 10.48 -1.25 22.39
CA GLN A 17 11.63 -1.18 21.50
C GLN A 17 11.84 -2.49 20.72
N ARG A 18 11.67 -3.64 21.37
CA ARG A 18 11.79 -4.96 20.71
C ARG A 18 10.70 -5.17 19.67
N GLU A 19 9.46 -4.80 19.96
CA GLU A 19 8.37 -4.89 18.99
C GLU A 19 8.57 -3.92 17.82
N ALA A 20 9.04 -2.69 18.08
CA ALA A 20 9.38 -1.75 17.02
C ALA A 20 10.54 -2.25 16.14
N GLU A 21 11.54 -2.93 16.70
CA GLU A 21 12.64 -3.53 15.96
C GLU A 21 12.15 -4.68 15.05
N LYS A 22 11.29 -5.56 15.58
CA LYS A 22 10.66 -6.63 14.78
C LYS A 22 9.83 -6.07 13.62
N ALA A 23 9.01 -5.05 13.89
CA ALA A 23 8.21 -4.38 12.86
C ALA A 23 9.12 -3.81 11.76
N ARG A 24 10.16 -3.06 12.13
CA ARG A 24 11.13 -2.51 11.16
C ARG A 24 11.85 -3.58 10.34
N ALA A 25 12.19 -4.72 10.95
CA ALA A 25 12.80 -5.84 10.24
C ALA A 25 11.83 -6.46 9.22
N ALA A 26 10.57 -6.64 9.60
CA ALA A 26 9.52 -7.11 8.70
C ALA A 26 9.28 -6.11 7.55
N GLU A 27 9.15 -4.81 7.85
CA GLU A 27 8.99 -3.74 6.85
C GLU A 27 10.13 -3.80 5.82
N LYS A 28 11.39 -3.85 6.29
CA LYS A 28 12.56 -3.90 5.41
C LYS A 28 12.56 -5.14 4.52
N LEU A 29 12.19 -6.29 5.06
CA LEU A 29 12.11 -7.53 4.28
C LEU A 29 11.03 -7.42 3.19
N VAL A 30 9.84 -6.94 3.55
CA VAL A 30 8.73 -6.77 2.60
C VAL A 30 9.11 -5.77 1.51
N THR A 31 9.67 -4.61 1.87
CA THR A 31 10.14 -3.60 0.89
C THR A 31 11.12 -4.21 -0.12
N ASN A 32 12.05 -5.06 0.34
CA ASN A 32 13.01 -5.73 -0.54
C ASN A 32 12.39 -6.80 -1.45
N LEU A 33 11.22 -7.35 -1.08
CA LEU A 33 10.47 -8.32 -1.88
C LEU A 33 9.58 -7.68 -2.94
N LEU A 34 9.20 -6.40 -2.79
CA LEU A 34 8.28 -5.74 -3.73
C LEU A 34 8.73 -5.80 -5.20
N PRO A 35 10.03 -5.60 -5.56
CA PRO A 35 10.46 -5.74 -6.94
C PRO A 35 10.22 -7.14 -7.51
N VAL A 36 10.29 -8.18 -6.69
CA VAL A 36 10.01 -9.56 -7.10
C VAL A 36 8.52 -9.74 -7.42
N ILE A 37 7.64 -9.12 -6.62
CA ILE A 37 6.20 -9.11 -6.88
C ILE A 37 5.91 -8.38 -8.21
N ASP A 38 6.55 -7.24 -8.44
CA ASP A 38 6.40 -6.49 -9.69
C ASP A 38 6.86 -7.31 -10.91
N ASP A 39 7.93 -8.10 -10.77
CA ASP A 39 8.42 -8.98 -11.83
C ASP A 39 7.42 -10.11 -12.13
N PHE A 40 6.72 -10.63 -11.11
CA PHE A 40 5.60 -11.56 -11.31
C PHE A 40 4.47 -10.90 -12.09
N GLU A 41 4.02 -9.72 -11.67
CA GLU A 41 2.94 -8.99 -12.35
C GLU A 41 3.31 -8.70 -13.81
N ARG A 42 4.51 -8.16 -14.06
CA ARG A 42 5.01 -7.86 -15.41
C ARG A 42 5.09 -9.11 -16.30
N THR A 43 5.52 -10.23 -15.73
CA THR A 43 5.64 -11.51 -16.46
C THR A 43 4.27 -12.10 -16.77
N ILE A 44 3.33 -12.03 -15.82
CA ILE A 44 1.94 -12.46 -16.01
C ILE A 44 1.27 -11.64 -17.11
N ASP A 45 1.42 -10.31 -17.07
CA ASP A 45 0.85 -9.40 -18.06
C ASP A 45 1.44 -9.64 -19.45
N TYR A 46 2.77 -9.81 -19.55
CA TYR A 46 3.42 -10.14 -20.81
C TYR A 46 2.87 -11.46 -21.38
N ALA A 47 2.85 -12.53 -20.58
CA ALA A 47 2.41 -13.84 -21.03
C ALA A 47 0.93 -13.83 -21.47
N ALA A 48 0.06 -13.12 -20.74
CA ALA A 48 -1.35 -12.97 -21.07
C ALA A 48 -1.55 -12.26 -22.42
N ASN A 49 -0.73 -11.23 -22.72
CA ASN A 49 -0.82 -10.46 -23.95
C ASN A 49 -0.12 -11.10 -25.16
N ASN A 50 0.73 -12.11 -24.95
CA ASN A 50 1.50 -12.77 -26.02
C ASN A 50 1.10 -14.23 -26.26
N GLY A 51 0.06 -14.74 -25.59
CA GLY A 51 -0.46 -16.09 -25.83
C GLY A 51 0.37 -17.22 -25.19
N GLU A 52 1.21 -16.90 -24.21
CA GLU A 52 2.06 -17.87 -23.50
C GLU A 52 1.26 -18.60 -22.40
N ALA A 53 0.30 -19.44 -22.80
CA ALA A 53 -0.68 -20.03 -21.89
C ALA A 53 -0.16 -21.19 -21.04
N GLY A 54 0.97 -21.82 -21.41
CA GLY A 54 1.39 -23.11 -20.84
C GLY A 54 1.60 -23.11 -19.33
N LEU A 55 2.38 -22.16 -18.80
CA LEU A 55 2.70 -22.06 -17.36
C LEU A 55 1.96 -20.92 -16.65
N LEU A 56 1.19 -20.11 -17.39
CA LEU A 56 0.62 -18.84 -16.90
C LEU A 56 -0.26 -19.03 -15.66
N ASP A 57 -1.14 -20.03 -15.65
CA ASP A 57 -2.03 -20.28 -14.52
C ASP A 57 -1.27 -20.72 -13.27
N GLY A 58 -0.20 -21.52 -13.44
CA GLY A 58 0.69 -21.91 -12.35
C GLY A 58 1.43 -20.71 -11.74
N VAL A 59 1.94 -19.81 -12.59
CA VAL A 59 2.61 -18.58 -12.16
C VAL A 59 1.63 -17.66 -11.43
N LYS A 60 0.41 -17.47 -11.96
CA LYS A 60 -0.66 -16.71 -11.29
C LYS A 60 -1.01 -17.27 -9.92
N ALA A 61 -1.06 -18.60 -9.79
CA ALA A 61 -1.35 -19.26 -8.51
C ALA A 61 -0.23 -19.00 -7.47
N VAL A 62 1.04 -19.06 -7.89
CA VAL A 62 2.20 -18.76 -7.03
C VAL A 62 2.19 -17.29 -6.62
N HIS A 63 1.99 -16.37 -7.56
CA HIS A 63 1.88 -14.94 -7.28
C HIS A 63 0.76 -14.66 -6.27
N SER A 64 -0.44 -15.20 -6.50
CA SER A 64 -1.58 -15.04 -5.59
C SER A 64 -1.29 -15.56 -4.18
N LYS A 65 -0.62 -16.72 -4.08
CA LYS A 65 -0.22 -17.29 -2.79
C LYS A 65 0.80 -16.41 -2.07
N LEU A 66 1.75 -15.83 -2.80
CA LEU A 66 2.74 -14.89 -2.25
C LEU A 66 2.04 -13.66 -1.66
N VAL A 67 1.19 -13.00 -2.44
CA VAL A 67 0.44 -11.81 -2.00
C VAL A 67 -0.41 -12.13 -0.77
N ASN A 68 -1.20 -13.21 -0.80
CA ASN A 68 -2.03 -13.62 0.34
C ASN A 68 -1.21 -13.91 1.62
N THR A 69 0.01 -14.45 1.45
CA THR A 69 0.91 -14.70 2.59
C THR A 69 1.38 -13.39 3.20
N LEU A 70 1.74 -12.39 2.38
CA LEU A 70 2.11 -11.05 2.86
C LEU A 70 0.92 -10.34 3.51
N THR A 71 -0.28 -10.46 2.95
CA THR A 71 -1.51 -9.90 3.55
C THR A 71 -1.83 -10.51 4.90
N SER A 72 -1.65 -11.83 5.06
CA SER A 72 -1.78 -12.49 6.36
C SER A 72 -0.74 -12.00 7.37
N GLY A 73 0.40 -11.48 6.90
CA GLY A 73 1.44 -10.83 7.69
C GLY A 73 1.19 -9.34 7.98
N GLY A 74 0.04 -8.79 7.59
CA GLY A 74 -0.34 -7.39 7.84
C GLY A 74 0.03 -6.41 6.72
N VAL A 75 0.43 -6.90 5.54
CA VAL A 75 0.71 -6.04 4.37
C VAL A 75 -0.57 -5.79 3.58
N GLU A 76 -0.85 -4.52 3.29
CA GLU A 76 -2.00 -4.10 2.50
C GLU A 76 -1.53 -3.56 1.14
N VAL A 77 -2.25 -3.92 0.08
CA VAL A 77 -2.01 -3.46 -1.28
C VAL A 77 -2.70 -2.11 -1.49
N ILE A 78 -1.99 -1.16 -2.08
CA ILE A 78 -2.52 0.13 -2.52
C ILE A 78 -2.69 0.06 -4.03
N ASP A 79 -3.94 -0.10 -4.48
CA ASP A 79 -4.33 -0.18 -5.89
C ASP A 79 -5.57 0.70 -6.15
N PRO A 80 -5.41 2.04 -6.12
CA PRO A 80 -6.52 2.99 -6.02
C PRO A 80 -7.15 3.31 -7.38
N LYS A 81 -7.17 2.36 -8.33
CA LYS A 81 -7.69 2.60 -9.68
C LYS A 81 -9.16 3.05 -9.64
N GLY A 82 -9.45 4.22 -10.17
CA GLY A 82 -10.78 4.85 -10.16
C GLY A 82 -11.10 5.68 -8.90
N ASP A 83 -10.23 5.66 -7.88
CA ASP A 83 -10.41 6.44 -6.67
C ASP A 83 -9.87 7.87 -6.79
N ALA A 84 -10.14 8.70 -5.77
CA ALA A 84 -9.47 9.99 -5.66
C ALA A 84 -7.97 9.79 -5.47
N PHE A 85 -7.17 10.60 -6.15
CA PHE A 85 -5.74 10.61 -5.89
C PHE A 85 -5.46 11.02 -4.44
N ASP A 86 -4.69 10.21 -3.74
CA ASP A 86 -4.17 10.51 -2.40
C ASP A 86 -2.63 10.51 -2.43
N ALA A 87 -2.05 11.68 -2.19
CA ALA A 87 -0.59 11.87 -2.17
C ALA A 87 0.12 11.15 -1.01
N LEU A 88 -0.62 10.71 0.02
CA LEU A 88 -0.06 9.91 1.12
C LEU A 88 0.20 8.47 0.70
N GLU A 89 -0.60 7.93 -0.21
CA GLU A 89 -0.57 6.51 -0.61
C GLU A 89 -0.11 6.31 -2.07
N ALA A 90 -0.15 7.35 -2.90
CA ALA A 90 0.19 7.27 -4.32
C ALA A 90 1.11 8.41 -4.80
N GLN A 91 1.87 8.12 -5.85
CA GLN A 91 2.71 9.05 -6.60
C GLN A 91 2.18 9.15 -8.03
N ALA A 92 1.65 10.32 -8.39
CA ALA A 92 1.26 10.61 -9.76
C ALA A 92 2.50 10.82 -10.64
N VAL A 93 2.63 10.03 -11.70
CA VAL A 93 3.80 10.08 -12.62
C VAL A 93 3.46 10.61 -14.00
N ALA A 94 2.18 10.64 -14.36
CA ALA A 94 1.67 11.22 -15.59
C ALA A 94 0.19 11.62 -15.44
N THR A 95 -0.28 12.43 -16.38
CA THR A 95 -1.70 12.84 -16.47
C THR A 95 -2.31 12.34 -17.77
N VAL A 96 -3.61 12.08 -17.76
CA VAL A 96 -4.38 11.69 -18.94
C VAL A 96 -5.64 12.54 -19.02
N ASP A 97 -5.92 13.12 -20.19
CA ASP A 97 -7.13 13.91 -20.38
C ASP A 97 -8.36 12.98 -20.42
N ASP A 98 -9.29 13.20 -19.49
CA ASP A 98 -10.57 12.51 -19.44
C ASP A 98 -11.64 13.42 -18.80
N ALA A 99 -12.47 14.03 -19.64
CA ALA A 99 -13.55 14.92 -19.21
C ALA A 99 -14.78 14.16 -18.65
N SER A 100 -14.80 12.83 -18.73
CA SER A 100 -15.95 12.01 -18.32
C SER A 100 -15.95 11.66 -16.83
N VAL A 101 -14.79 11.76 -16.17
CA VAL A 101 -14.62 11.48 -14.73
C VAL A 101 -14.13 12.72 -13.99
N PRO A 102 -14.27 12.80 -12.66
CA PRO A 102 -13.75 13.94 -11.91
C PRO A 102 -12.25 14.16 -12.10
N ASP A 103 -11.84 15.42 -12.05
CA ASP A 103 -10.42 15.81 -12.01
C ASP A 103 -9.70 15.14 -10.82
N GLU A 104 -8.41 14.84 -10.97
CA GLU A 104 -7.60 14.15 -9.95
C GLU A 104 -8.12 12.75 -9.57
N THR A 105 -8.71 12.01 -10.52
CA THR A 105 -9.06 10.59 -10.35
C THR A 105 -7.90 9.72 -10.83
N VAL A 106 -7.60 8.63 -10.12
CA VAL A 106 -6.57 7.68 -10.55
C VAL A 106 -7.09 6.92 -11.79
N ALA A 107 -6.44 7.14 -12.94
CA ALA A 107 -6.82 6.51 -14.20
C ALA A 107 -6.29 5.08 -14.32
N GLU A 108 -4.98 4.91 -14.12
CA GLU A 108 -4.30 3.62 -14.17
C GLU A 108 -3.26 3.53 -13.05
N VAL A 109 -3.04 2.30 -12.58
CA VAL A 109 -2.00 1.97 -11.60
C VAL A 109 -0.92 1.19 -12.35
N TYR A 110 0.23 1.83 -12.60
CA TYR A 110 1.36 1.19 -13.29
C TYR A 110 2.18 0.28 -12.38
N GLN A 111 2.22 0.62 -11.10
CA GLN A 111 2.91 -0.16 -10.08
C GLN A 111 2.11 -0.02 -8.79
N LYS A 112 1.67 -1.14 -8.24
CA LYS A 112 0.91 -1.14 -6.98
C LYS A 112 1.77 -0.65 -5.83
N GLY A 113 1.17 0.10 -4.91
CA GLY A 113 1.78 0.46 -3.65
C GLY A 113 1.53 -0.62 -2.59
N TYR A 114 2.26 -0.52 -1.48
CA TYR A 114 2.10 -1.43 -0.35
C TYR A 114 2.29 -0.66 0.96
N LYS A 115 1.46 -0.95 1.95
CA LYS A 115 1.59 -0.43 3.32
C LYS A 115 1.55 -1.56 4.34
N MET A 116 2.07 -1.30 5.53
CA MET A 116 1.96 -2.22 6.67
C MET A 116 1.59 -1.40 7.91
N GLY A 117 0.39 -1.64 8.44
CA GLY A 117 -0.23 -0.72 9.41
C GLY A 117 -0.31 0.70 8.86
N ALA A 118 0.11 1.69 9.65
CA ALA A 118 0.08 3.10 9.25
C ALA A 118 1.23 3.52 8.31
N LYS A 119 2.16 2.62 7.99
CA LYS A 119 3.36 2.97 7.23
C LYS A 119 3.25 2.52 5.78
N VAL A 120 3.31 3.47 4.85
CA VAL A 120 3.49 3.20 3.42
C VAL A 120 4.92 2.72 3.18
N LEU A 121 5.06 1.48 2.68
CA LEU A 121 6.35 0.87 2.34
C LEU A 121 6.84 1.34 0.97
N ARG A 122 5.90 1.47 0.03
CA ARG A 122 6.09 2.03 -1.31
C ARG A 122 4.76 2.62 -1.78
N PRO A 123 4.71 3.87 -2.26
CA PRO A 123 3.49 4.44 -2.83
C PRO A 123 3.14 3.77 -4.17
N ALA A 124 1.87 3.76 -4.54
CA ALA A 124 1.46 3.32 -5.87
C ALA A 124 1.92 4.33 -6.93
N MET A 125 2.47 3.89 -8.05
CA MET A 125 2.75 4.78 -9.19
C MET A 125 1.54 4.79 -10.12
N VAL A 126 0.98 5.98 -10.31
CA VAL A 126 -0.32 6.14 -10.97
C VAL A 126 -0.32 7.23 -12.04
N THR A 127 -1.24 7.11 -12.99
CA THR A 127 -1.72 8.25 -13.77
C THR A 127 -2.97 8.84 -13.14
N VAL A 128 -3.12 10.16 -13.24
CA VAL A 128 -4.33 10.85 -12.81
C VAL A 128 -5.02 11.55 -13.98
N THR A 129 -6.34 11.67 -13.89
CA THR A 129 -7.13 12.34 -14.92
C THR A 129 -7.05 13.85 -14.82
N THR A 130 -7.11 14.51 -15.98
CA THR A 130 -7.23 15.97 -16.12
C THR A 130 -8.43 16.35 -16.98
N GLY A 131 -9.03 17.52 -16.72
CA GLY A 131 -10.05 18.14 -17.60
C GLY A 131 -11.50 17.76 -17.28
N GLY A 132 -11.71 16.94 -16.24
CA GLY A 132 -13.01 16.62 -15.68
C GLY A 132 -13.60 17.71 -14.78
N PRO A 133 -14.85 17.53 -14.31
CA PRO A 133 -15.42 18.40 -13.28
C PRO A 133 -14.58 18.31 -11.98
N LYS A 134 -14.44 19.44 -11.27
CA LYS A 134 -13.80 19.43 -9.95
C LYS A 134 -14.57 18.50 -9.01
N ARG A 135 -13.86 17.62 -8.32
CA ARG A 135 -14.45 16.74 -7.31
C ARG A 135 -15.02 17.58 -6.17
N GLU A 136 -16.28 17.33 -5.80
CA GLU A 136 -16.84 17.91 -4.59
C GLU A 136 -16.04 17.38 -3.40
N LYS A 137 -15.43 18.27 -2.61
CA LYS A 137 -14.77 17.88 -1.37
C LYS A 137 -15.82 17.24 -0.47
N LYS A 138 -15.66 15.95 -0.16
CA LYS A 138 -16.36 15.40 1.02
C LYS A 138 -15.92 16.25 2.21
N PRO A 139 -16.84 16.68 3.10
CA PRO A 139 -16.45 17.38 4.31
C PRO A 139 -15.40 16.53 5.01
N ASP A 140 -14.27 17.13 5.36
CA ASP A 140 -13.25 16.50 6.19
C ASP A 140 -13.98 15.81 7.33
N GLN A 141 -13.73 14.52 7.51
CA GLN A 141 -14.07 13.85 8.75
C GLN A 141 -13.21 14.54 9.81
N GLU A 142 -13.74 15.62 10.38
CA GLU A 142 -13.24 16.25 11.59
C GLU A 142 -12.94 15.13 12.56
N GLN A 143 -11.67 15.06 12.92
CA GLN A 143 -11.11 14.35 14.06
C GLN A 143 -12.21 13.96 15.05
N GLU A 144 -12.59 12.67 15.07
CA GLU A 144 -13.24 12.09 16.23
C GLU A 144 -12.21 12.10 17.38
N GLN A 145 -12.03 13.29 17.97
CA GLN A 145 -11.72 13.39 19.38
C GLN A 145 -12.92 12.80 20.10
N VAL A 146 -12.85 11.51 20.36
CA VAL A 146 -13.73 10.86 21.33
C VAL A 146 -13.47 11.56 22.67
N PRO A 147 -14.43 12.31 23.25
CA PRO A 147 -14.24 12.80 24.60
C PRO A 147 -14.29 11.59 25.53
N SER A 148 -13.20 11.38 26.25
CA SER A 148 -13.12 10.42 27.35
C SER A 148 -14.26 10.72 28.34
N VAL A 149 -15.14 9.75 28.54
CA VAL A 149 -16.04 9.67 29.72
C VAL A 149 -15.57 8.51 30.57
#